data_AF-A0A524GK49-F1
#
_entry.id   AF-A0A524GK49-F1
#
_cell.length_a   1.000
_cell.length_b   1.000
_cell.length_c   1.000
_cell.angle_alpha   90.00
_cell.angle_beta   90.00
_cell.angle_gamma   90.00
#
_symmetry.space_group_name_H-M   'P 1'
#
loop_
_entity.id
_entity.type
_entity.pdbx_description
1 polymer ?
#
loop_
_entity_poly.entity_id
_entity_poly.type
_entity_poly.pdbx_seq_one_letter_code
_entity_poly.pdbx_strand_id
1 'polypeptide(L)'
;SKQGPESWRDKIRMTATRDPKIREIMDATDGAFLRVGRDPLGKTVKKLWTDLNGPAETARLFGMAGVANCHEFFTVLEDMEEGIPLETLKRFRGAMERLYEPADPTLSKSSVQMMTIHRAKGLEFDIVFLPYLDWKPIISGPRVPPPYLLERIPGAEGKNVIAMGGDRRRGKSSKTYDFLKKLQEERSWGEAKRRFYVAATRARDSLIMSGVAKMEDDVISAPDNSVLKWVMDHEGINDRTPAHIMETGNKMLSIYVNPEIGPSVRVTADHEPELPEPYELSPQRLPHRTLSPSSLTADEPEPGDAMETAEPSSKDAIIRGIVIHRMLSTYIKSALLPSEKAVAIALAHEGIARKRADKLAGGIVNEVAATVSEPFVAGLIKKPHPMVETEWPLEYLTEKGGLRSGIIDLAVFDGATWWIVDFKTSRPREGENLEDFLQKEEEKYRPQTDTYRRMVMNLINDDTAKIRSGIYLTALQLWREIKSL
;
A
#
# COMPACT_ATOMS: atom_id res chain seq x y z
N SER A 1 39.78 -22.78 -38.97
CA SER A 1 39.58 -21.42 -38.45
C SER A 1 39.02 -21.51 -37.04
N LYS A 2 39.82 -21.27 -36.00
CA LYS A 2 39.39 -21.26 -34.58
C LYS A 2 39.35 -19.79 -34.13
N GLN A 3 38.35 -19.04 -34.55
CA GLN A 3 37.98 -17.83 -33.84
C GLN A 3 37.12 -18.27 -32.65
N GLY A 4 37.67 -18.12 -31.44
CA GLY A 4 36.90 -18.32 -30.22
C GLY A 4 35.79 -17.26 -30.12
N PRO A 5 34.70 -17.54 -29.38
CA PRO A 5 33.57 -16.62 -29.25
C PRO A 5 34.02 -15.23 -28.73
N GLU A 6 33.69 -14.18 -29.49
CA GLU A 6 34.13 -12.79 -29.26
C GLU A 6 33.36 -12.09 -28.12
N SER A 7 32.19 -12.61 -27.72
CA SER A 7 31.37 -12.08 -26.62
C SER A 7 31.01 -13.14 -25.56
N TRP A 8 30.77 -12.70 -24.32
CA TRP A 8 30.21 -13.55 -23.27
C TRP A 8 28.87 -14.17 -23.68
N ARG A 9 28.09 -13.48 -24.53
CA ARG A 9 26.85 -14.00 -25.11
C ARG A 9 27.08 -15.19 -26.03
N ASP A 10 28.12 -15.14 -26.86
CA ASP A 10 28.45 -16.22 -27.80
C ASP A 10 28.93 -17.45 -27.04
N LYS A 11 29.66 -17.26 -25.93
CA LYS A 11 30.05 -18.34 -25.02
C LYS A 11 28.83 -19.03 -24.41
N ILE A 12 27.84 -18.27 -23.94
CA ILE A 12 26.60 -18.84 -23.38
C ILE A 12 25.81 -19.57 -24.48
N ARG A 13 25.68 -19.01 -25.69
CA ARG A 13 25.03 -19.66 -26.84
C ARG A 13 25.71 -20.97 -27.23
N MET A 14 27.04 -21.02 -27.24
CA MET A 14 27.77 -22.26 -27.50
C MET A 14 27.50 -23.29 -26.40
N THR A 15 27.46 -22.89 -25.13
CA THR A 15 27.13 -23.80 -24.02
C THR A 15 25.68 -24.28 -24.07
N ALA A 16 24.72 -23.45 -24.48
CA ALA A 16 23.31 -23.81 -24.67
C ALA A 16 23.10 -24.95 -25.68
N THR A 17 24.01 -25.13 -26.65
CA THR A 17 23.95 -26.28 -27.56
C THR A 17 24.22 -27.61 -26.86
N ARG A 18 24.91 -27.59 -25.72
CA ARG A 18 25.34 -28.78 -24.97
C ARG A 18 24.59 -28.99 -23.66
N ASP A 19 24.04 -27.94 -23.07
CA ASP A 19 23.32 -27.97 -21.79
C ASP A 19 21.85 -27.56 -21.98
N PRO A 20 20.88 -28.47 -21.73
CA PRO A 20 19.46 -28.18 -21.83
C PRO A 20 18.97 -27.04 -20.93
N LYS A 21 19.53 -26.87 -19.72
CA LYS A 21 19.11 -25.80 -18.79
C LYS A 21 19.53 -24.43 -19.30
N ILE A 22 20.73 -24.34 -19.85
CA ILE A 22 21.22 -23.09 -20.46
C ILE A 22 20.45 -22.79 -21.75
N ARG A 23 19.99 -23.82 -22.48
CA ARG A 23 19.13 -23.64 -23.65
C ARG A 23 17.80 -23.00 -23.31
N GLU A 24 17.13 -23.48 -22.27
CA GLU A 24 15.87 -22.91 -21.79
C GLU A 24 16.02 -21.41 -21.44
N ILE A 25 17.10 -21.05 -20.73
CA ILE A 25 17.40 -19.65 -20.40
C ILE A 25 17.58 -18.81 -21.67
N MET A 26 18.31 -19.34 -22.65
CA MET A 26 18.57 -18.64 -23.90
C MET A 26 17.31 -18.47 -24.75
N ASP A 27 16.45 -19.49 -24.82
CA ASP A 27 15.21 -19.44 -25.60
C ASP A 27 14.23 -18.41 -25.02
N ALA A 28 14.08 -18.38 -23.69
CA ALA A 28 13.28 -17.36 -23.01
C ALA A 28 13.87 -15.95 -23.22
N THR A 29 15.20 -15.82 -23.12
CA THR A 29 15.90 -14.54 -23.34
C THR A 29 15.74 -14.03 -24.77
N ASP A 30 15.88 -14.89 -25.77
CA ASP A 30 15.70 -14.55 -27.18
C ASP A 30 14.24 -14.15 -27.47
N GLY A 31 13.27 -14.86 -26.87
CA GLY A 31 11.86 -14.48 -26.89
C GLY A 31 11.60 -13.08 -26.33
N ALA A 32 12.23 -12.74 -25.21
CA ALA A 32 12.14 -11.41 -24.61
C ALA A 32 12.79 -10.33 -25.49
N PHE A 33 13.96 -10.60 -26.08
CA PHE A 33 14.64 -9.66 -27.00
C PHE A 33 13.80 -9.29 -28.21
N LEU A 34 12.96 -10.21 -28.72
CA LEU A 34 12.03 -9.92 -29.82
C LEU A 34 10.93 -8.91 -29.43
N ARG A 35 10.68 -8.70 -28.14
CA ARG A 35 9.68 -7.78 -27.60
C ARG A 35 10.28 -6.46 -27.13
N VAL A 36 11.59 -6.39 -26.90
CA VAL A 36 12.29 -5.14 -26.51
C VAL A 36 12.04 -4.04 -27.54
N GLY A 37 11.52 -2.90 -27.08
CA GLY A 37 11.15 -1.75 -27.93
C GLY A 37 9.81 -1.90 -28.65
N ARG A 38 9.11 -3.03 -28.51
CA ARG A 38 7.73 -3.24 -28.95
C ARG A 38 6.74 -3.23 -27.80
N ASP A 39 7.13 -3.85 -26.69
CA ASP A 39 6.42 -3.79 -25.41
C ASP A 39 7.22 -2.97 -24.41
N PRO A 40 6.56 -2.49 -23.34
CA PRO A 40 7.25 -1.90 -22.23
C PRO A 40 8.37 -2.76 -21.66
N LEU A 41 9.49 -2.13 -21.29
CA LEU A 41 10.64 -2.85 -20.77
C LEU A 41 10.29 -3.61 -19.49
N GLY A 42 9.53 -3.00 -18.58
CA GLY A 42 9.02 -3.67 -17.36
C GLY A 42 8.20 -4.93 -17.67
N LYS A 43 7.26 -4.83 -18.62
CA LYS A 43 6.45 -5.96 -19.09
C LYS A 43 7.28 -7.06 -19.75
N THR A 44 8.28 -6.69 -20.56
CA THR A 44 9.19 -7.62 -21.23
C THR A 44 10.02 -8.41 -20.22
N VAL A 45 10.58 -7.73 -19.23
CA VAL A 45 11.39 -8.36 -18.17
C VAL A 45 10.51 -9.21 -17.25
N LYS A 46 9.30 -8.75 -16.89
CA LYS A 46 8.32 -9.53 -16.13
C LYS A 46 7.98 -10.84 -16.83
N LYS A 47 7.77 -10.80 -18.14
CA LYS A 47 7.49 -11.99 -18.94
C LYS A 47 8.69 -12.94 -18.94
N LEU A 48 9.90 -12.44 -19.20
CA LEU A 48 11.12 -13.25 -19.13
C LEU A 48 11.26 -13.94 -17.76
N TRP A 49 11.04 -13.19 -16.68
CA TRP A 49 11.08 -13.73 -15.32
C TRP A 49 10.02 -14.81 -15.10
N THR A 50 8.81 -14.64 -15.63
CA THR A 50 7.74 -15.66 -15.54
C THR A 50 8.08 -16.91 -16.35
N ASP A 51 8.57 -16.74 -17.58
CA ASP A 51 8.93 -17.83 -18.49
C ASP A 51 10.09 -18.69 -17.90
N LEU A 52 10.93 -18.11 -17.05
CA LEU A 52 12.01 -18.80 -16.33
C LEU A 52 11.60 -19.36 -14.95
N ASN A 53 10.30 -19.50 -14.68
CA ASN A 53 9.76 -19.92 -13.38
C ASN A 53 10.24 -19.04 -12.20
N GLY A 54 10.56 -17.78 -12.48
CA GLY A 54 11.04 -16.79 -11.53
C GLY A 54 10.12 -16.56 -10.33
N PRO A 55 8.77 -16.54 -10.47
CA PRO A 55 7.87 -16.41 -9.32
C PRO A 55 8.09 -17.51 -8.27
N ALA A 56 8.22 -18.78 -8.70
CA ALA A 56 8.38 -19.90 -7.78
C ALA A 56 9.74 -19.87 -7.08
N GLU A 57 10.83 -19.60 -7.82
CA GLU A 57 12.17 -19.49 -7.20
C GLU A 57 12.29 -18.28 -6.27
N THR A 58 11.66 -17.16 -6.62
CA THR A 58 11.63 -15.98 -5.76
C THR A 58 10.84 -16.26 -4.49
N ALA A 59 9.69 -16.95 -4.59
CA ALA A 59 8.92 -17.37 -3.43
C ALA A 59 9.70 -18.35 -2.54
N ARG A 60 10.48 -19.26 -3.13
CA ARG A 60 11.30 -20.23 -2.40
C ARG A 60 12.43 -19.57 -1.61
N LEU A 61 13.09 -18.56 -2.18
CA LEU A 61 14.23 -17.88 -1.56
C LEU A 61 13.82 -16.74 -0.61
N PHE A 62 12.75 -16.02 -0.94
CA PHE A 62 12.39 -14.74 -0.30
C PHE A 62 10.90 -14.65 0.09
N GLY A 63 10.13 -15.73 -0.06
CA GLY A 63 8.70 -15.75 0.24
C GLY A 63 7.85 -14.91 -0.72
N MET A 64 6.56 -14.77 -0.39
CA MET A 64 5.62 -13.99 -1.19
C MET A 64 5.91 -12.48 -1.17
N ALA A 65 6.58 -11.99 -0.12
CA ALA A 65 7.07 -10.61 -0.08
C ALA A 65 8.10 -10.35 -1.20
N GLY A 66 9.05 -11.27 -1.41
CA GLY A 66 9.98 -11.18 -2.53
C GLY A 66 9.30 -11.16 -3.89
N VAL A 67 8.24 -11.95 -4.07
CA VAL A 67 7.42 -11.94 -5.30
C VAL A 67 6.75 -10.59 -5.51
N ALA A 68 6.17 -10.00 -4.45
CA ALA A 68 5.57 -8.66 -4.50
C ALA A 68 6.60 -7.58 -4.85
N ASN A 69 7.82 -7.67 -4.29
CA ASN A 69 8.93 -6.77 -4.60
C ASN A 69 9.34 -6.85 -6.07
N CYS A 70 9.40 -8.06 -6.65
CA CYS A 70 9.65 -8.23 -8.08
C CYS A 70 8.53 -7.61 -8.92
N HIS A 71 7.27 -7.78 -8.53
CA HIS A 71 6.15 -7.14 -9.22
C HIS A 71 6.26 -5.61 -9.22
N GLU A 72 6.55 -5.01 -8.07
CA GLU A 72 6.75 -3.57 -7.95
C GLU A 72 7.94 -3.10 -8.79
N PHE A 73 9.05 -3.85 -8.77
CA PHE A 73 10.22 -3.57 -9.62
C PHE A 73 9.83 -3.49 -11.11
N PHE A 74 9.00 -4.42 -11.60
CA PHE A 74 8.55 -4.41 -12.99
C PHE A 74 7.61 -3.24 -13.29
N THR A 75 6.70 -2.91 -12.38
CA THR A 75 5.80 -1.74 -12.50
C THR A 75 6.61 -0.46 -12.58
N VAL A 76 7.58 -0.26 -11.68
CA VAL A 76 8.44 0.94 -11.69
C VAL A 76 9.27 1.01 -12.97
N LEU A 77 9.78 -0.12 -13.47
CA LEU A 77 10.52 -0.17 -14.72
C LEU A 77 9.63 0.18 -15.94
N GLU A 78 8.35 -0.19 -15.90
CA GLU A 78 7.35 0.17 -16.91
C GLU A 78 6.98 1.66 -16.83
N ASP A 79 6.75 2.21 -15.64
CA ASP A 79 6.42 3.63 -15.43
C ASP A 79 7.56 4.59 -15.82
N MET A 80 8.79 4.10 -15.81
CA MET A 80 9.99 4.86 -16.20
C MET A 80 10.36 4.72 -17.66
N GLU A 81 9.49 4.09 -18.46
CA GLU A 81 9.73 3.92 -19.88
C GLU A 81 9.80 5.26 -20.61
N GLU A 82 10.94 5.45 -21.28
CA GLU A 82 11.23 6.65 -22.03
C GLU A 82 12.13 6.31 -23.21
N GLY A 83 11.69 6.70 -24.41
CA GLY A 83 12.46 6.62 -25.64
C GLY A 83 12.97 5.21 -25.93
N ILE A 84 14.29 5.05 -25.91
CA ILE A 84 14.96 3.77 -26.14
C ILE A 84 15.24 3.04 -24.80
N PRO A 85 15.37 1.69 -24.81
CA PRO A 85 15.63 0.91 -23.58
C PRO A 85 16.84 1.40 -22.76
N LEU A 86 17.86 1.96 -23.41
CA LEU A 86 19.03 2.51 -22.73
C LEU A 86 18.71 3.75 -21.87
N GLU A 87 17.81 4.62 -22.34
CA GLU A 87 17.40 5.83 -21.62
C GLU A 87 16.51 5.46 -20.43
N THR A 88 15.56 4.55 -20.66
CA THR A 88 14.74 3.93 -19.60
C THR A 88 15.62 3.36 -18.48
N LEU A 89 16.65 2.59 -18.82
CA LEU A 89 17.56 2.01 -17.81
C LEU A 89 18.40 3.05 -17.06
N LYS A 90 18.81 4.15 -17.72
CA LYS A 90 19.53 5.24 -17.04
C LYS A 90 18.65 5.94 -16.02
N ARG A 91 17.40 6.25 -16.40
CA ARG A 91 16.41 6.87 -15.53
C ARG A 91 16.05 5.94 -14.37
N PHE A 92 15.79 4.68 -14.67
CA PHE A 92 15.50 3.64 -13.68
C PHE A 92 16.60 3.52 -12.62
N ARG A 93 17.87 3.50 -13.04
CA ARG A 93 19.02 3.45 -12.11
C ARG A 93 19.04 4.62 -11.11
N GLY A 94 18.72 5.83 -11.56
CA GLY A 94 18.64 7.00 -10.67
C GLY A 94 17.46 6.93 -9.71
N ALA A 95 16.35 6.30 -10.11
CA ALA A 95 15.18 6.15 -9.26
C ALA A 95 15.30 5.01 -8.25
N MET A 96 16.02 3.93 -8.59
CA MET A 96 16.31 2.81 -7.69
C MET A 96 16.90 3.25 -6.35
N GLU A 97 17.66 4.34 -6.32
CA GLU A 97 18.22 4.91 -5.08
C GLU A 97 17.16 5.46 -4.10
N ARG A 98 15.92 5.64 -4.57
CA ARG A 98 14.80 6.24 -3.81
C ARG A 98 13.61 5.30 -3.65
N LEU A 99 13.69 4.08 -4.20
CA LEU A 99 12.65 3.09 -4.06
C LEU A 99 12.76 2.42 -2.69
N TYR A 100 11.62 2.18 -2.08
CA TYR A 100 11.50 1.45 -0.83
C TYR A 100 10.77 0.14 -1.10
N GLU A 101 11.00 -0.83 -0.23
CA GLU A 101 10.24 -2.08 -0.25
C GLU A 101 8.75 -1.78 0.02
N PRO A 102 7.82 -2.36 -0.77
CA PRO A 102 6.41 -2.39 -0.47
C PRO A 102 6.13 -2.78 0.99
N ALA A 103 5.12 -2.17 1.60
CA ALA A 103 4.72 -2.53 2.95
C ALA A 103 4.20 -3.97 2.98
N ASP A 104 4.90 -4.87 3.67
CA ASP A 104 4.45 -6.24 3.87
C ASP A 104 3.26 -6.28 4.85
N PRO A 105 2.06 -6.68 4.40
CA PRO A 105 0.87 -6.72 5.25
C PRO A 105 0.98 -7.76 6.39
N THR A 106 1.89 -8.73 6.29
CA THR A 106 2.15 -9.72 7.34
C THR A 106 2.96 -9.16 8.50
N LEU A 107 3.64 -8.01 8.34
CA LEU A 107 4.36 -7.33 9.43
C LEU A 107 3.45 -7.01 10.63
N SER A 108 2.15 -6.80 10.38
CA SER A 108 1.14 -6.61 11.43
C SER A 108 1.01 -7.81 12.38
N LYS A 109 1.41 -9.01 11.93
CA LYS A 109 1.40 -10.26 12.70
C LYS A 109 2.72 -10.55 13.40
N SER A 110 3.78 -9.79 13.12
CA SER A 110 5.08 -9.97 13.77
C SER A 110 5.01 -9.49 15.22
N SER A 111 5.52 -10.31 16.15
CA SER A 111 5.67 -9.93 17.56
C SER A 111 6.76 -8.87 17.78
N VAL A 112 7.64 -8.67 16.80
CA VAL A 112 8.72 -7.68 16.83
C VAL A 112 8.54 -6.68 15.70
N GLN A 113 8.51 -5.40 16.04
CA GLN A 113 8.37 -4.30 15.09
C GLN A 113 9.66 -3.48 15.02
N MET A 114 10.26 -3.40 13.84
CA MET A 114 11.39 -2.52 13.58
C MET A 114 10.90 -1.20 13.01
N MET A 115 11.25 -0.07 13.65
CA MET A 115 10.86 1.25 13.17
C MET A 115 11.87 2.32 13.60
N THR A 116 11.79 3.48 12.95
CA THR A 116 12.61 4.63 13.34
C THR A 116 12.03 5.33 14.58
N ILE A 117 12.89 6.00 15.35
CA ILE A 117 12.49 6.77 16.54
C ILE A 117 11.41 7.81 16.21
N HIS A 118 11.46 8.41 15.02
CA HIS A 118 10.46 9.38 14.58
C HIS A 118 9.07 8.75 14.42
N ARG A 119 9.00 7.52 13.87
CA ARG A 119 7.76 6.77 13.70
C ARG A 119 7.18 6.29 15.03
N ALA A 120 8.05 6.04 16.01
CA ALA A 120 7.65 5.66 17.37
C ALA A 120 7.08 6.82 18.22
N LYS A 121 7.20 8.09 17.77
CA LYS A 121 6.75 9.24 18.55
C LYS A 121 5.23 9.19 18.78
N GLY A 122 4.83 9.18 20.05
CA GLY A 122 3.42 9.09 20.44
C GLY A 122 2.90 7.65 20.57
N LEU A 123 3.73 6.65 20.26
CA LEU A 123 3.45 5.24 20.53
C LEU A 123 4.11 4.81 21.85
N GLU A 124 3.66 3.70 22.41
CA GLU A 124 4.22 3.05 23.59
C GLU A 124 4.33 1.54 23.36
N PHE A 125 5.36 0.91 23.94
CA PHE A 125 5.64 -0.51 23.81
C PHE A 125 6.07 -1.10 25.15
N ASP A 126 5.65 -2.32 25.43
CA ASP A 126 6.00 -3.05 26.65
C ASP A 126 7.54 -3.18 26.79
N ILE A 127 8.19 -3.58 25.69
CA ILE A 127 9.64 -3.78 25.62
C ILE A 127 10.20 -3.01 24.42
N VAL A 128 11.24 -2.20 24.64
CA VAL A 128 11.94 -1.45 23.58
C VAL A 128 13.40 -1.87 23.51
N PHE A 129 13.85 -2.25 22.32
CA PHE A 129 15.26 -2.44 22.00
C PHE A 129 15.77 -1.21 21.27
N LEU A 130 16.78 -0.54 21.83
CA LEU A 130 17.45 0.62 21.26
C LEU A 130 18.90 0.26 20.92
N PRO A 131 19.14 -0.33 19.73
CA PRO A 131 20.49 -0.67 19.30
C PRO A 131 21.27 0.54 18.78
N TYR A 132 22.58 0.36 18.62
CA TYR A 132 23.50 1.31 18.00
C TYR A 132 23.66 2.64 18.73
N LEU A 133 23.72 2.61 20.07
CA LEU A 133 24.03 3.83 20.85
C LEU A 133 25.41 4.42 20.54
N ASP A 134 26.31 3.65 19.94
CA ASP A 134 27.63 4.09 19.47
C ASP A 134 27.59 4.96 18.19
N TRP A 135 26.39 5.15 17.61
CA TRP A 135 26.17 6.09 16.51
C TRP A 135 26.64 7.52 16.84
N LYS A 136 27.30 8.15 15.87
CA LYS A 136 27.85 9.51 15.94
C LYS A 136 26.99 10.51 15.15
N PRO A 137 26.04 11.21 15.78
CA PRO A 137 25.14 12.16 15.11
C PRO A 137 25.84 13.31 14.37
N ILE A 138 27.03 13.70 14.83
CA ILE A 138 27.77 14.87 14.32
C ILE A 138 28.60 14.53 13.08
N ILE A 139 29.03 13.27 12.93
CA ILE A 139 30.01 12.86 11.89
C ILE A 139 29.32 12.37 10.60
N SER A 140 28.00 12.20 10.60
CA SER A 140 27.21 11.67 9.47
C SER A 140 27.06 12.59 8.24
N GLY A 141 27.81 13.69 8.15
CA GLY A 141 27.78 14.63 7.02
C GLY A 141 28.77 14.30 5.88
N PRO A 142 28.66 14.99 4.73
CA PRO A 142 29.62 14.83 3.63
C PRO A 142 31.07 15.08 4.08
N ARG A 143 32.03 14.26 3.61
CA ARG A 143 33.47 14.43 3.89
C ARG A 143 34.00 15.82 3.53
N VAL A 144 33.33 16.52 2.61
CA VAL A 144 33.65 17.89 2.22
C VAL A 144 32.69 18.83 2.96
N PRO A 145 33.20 19.75 3.80
CA PRO A 145 32.37 20.75 4.45
C PRO A 145 31.57 21.56 3.42
N PRO A 146 30.32 21.94 3.72
CA PRO A 146 29.51 22.70 2.79
C PRO A 146 30.18 24.05 2.47
N PRO A 147 30.08 24.56 1.23
CA PRO A 147 30.75 25.79 0.80
C PRO A 147 30.25 27.03 1.53
N TYR A 148 29.09 26.95 2.18
CA TYR A 148 28.57 27.96 3.09
C TYR A 148 27.75 27.30 4.20
N LEU A 149 27.59 28.01 5.31
CA LEU A 149 26.68 27.67 6.40
C LEU A 149 25.71 28.82 6.61
N LEU A 150 24.45 28.51 6.81
CA LEU A 150 23.38 29.44 7.11
C LEU A 150 22.73 29.00 8.43
N GLU A 151 22.87 29.80 9.48
CA GLU A 151 22.38 29.44 10.81
C GLU A 151 21.66 30.59 11.48
N ARG A 152 20.59 30.27 12.20
CA ARG A 152 19.89 31.21 13.07
C ARG A 152 20.70 31.47 14.33
N ILE A 153 20.83 32.72 14.78
CA ILE A 153 21.55 33.04 16.02
C ILE A 153 20.61 32.94 17.24
N PRO A 154 20.97 32.18 18.29
CA PRO A 154 20.20 32.16 19.54
C PRO A 154 20.05 33.57 20.13
N GLY A 155 18.85 33.93 20.57
CA GLY A 155 18.57 35.24 21.18
C GLY A 155 18.48 36.42 20.19
N ALA A 156 18.74 36.21 18.89
CA ALA A 156 18.50 37.21 17.86
C ALA A 156 17.22 36.85 17.10
N GLU A 157 16.12 37.54 17.39
CA GLU A 157 14.82 37.31 16.76
C GLU A 157 14.92 37.33 15.23
N GLY A 158 14.74 36.15 14.62
CA GLY A 158 14.65 35.98 13.16
C GLY A 158 15.95 36.22 12.36
N LYS A 159 17.08 36.56 12.98
CA LYS A 159 18.32 36.84 12.24
C LYS A 159 19.09 35.56 11.93
N ASN A 160 19.37 35.37 10.64
CA ASN A 160 20.26 34.33 10.15
C ASN A 160 21.62 34.93 9.81
N VAL A 161 22.68 34.19 10.09
CA VAL A 161 24.05 34.53 9.67
C VAL A 161 24.47 33.51 8.63
N ILE A 162 25.03 34.02 7.53
CA ILE A 162 25.66 33.21 6.50
C ILE A 162 27.17 33.41 6.55
N ALA A 163 27.92 32.32 6.45
CA ALA A 163 29.37 32.37 6.31
C ALA A 163 29.84 31.43 5.21
N MET A 164 30.78 31.90 4.40
CA MET A 164 31.44 31.11 3.38
C MET A 164 32.53 30.24 4.00
N GLY A 165 32.61 29.00 3.53
CA GLY A 165 33.70 28.08 3.81
C GLY A 165 35.01 28.57 3.20
N GLY A 166 36.11 27.95 3.61
CA GLY A 166 37.43 28.29 3.06
C GLY A 166 37.49 27.99 1.55
N ASP A 167 38.08 28.91 0.78
CA ASP A 167 38.44 28.63 -0.61
C ASP A 167 39.45 27.47 -0.65
N ARG A 168 39.22 26.48 -1.52
CA ARG A 168 40.13 25.33 -1.73
C ARG A 168 41.57 25.78 -2.03
N ARG A 169 41.77 27.02 -2.50
CA ARG A 169 43.09 27.61 -2.79
C ARG A 169 43.76 28.33 -1.61
N ARG A 170 42.99 28.82 -0.63
CA ARG A 170 43.49 29.60 0.54
C ARG A 170 43.46 28.82 1.86
N GLY A 171 42.84 27.65 1.89
CA GLY A 171 43.03 26.61 2.92
C GLY A 171 42.47 26.88 4.32
N LYS A 172 41.98 28.07 4.64
CA LYS A 172 41.40 28.39 5.95
C LYS A 172 39.97 28.92 5.84
N SER A 173 39.06 28.33 6.62
CA SER A 173 37.71 28.85 6.84
C SER A 173 37.74 30.17 7.61
N SER A 174 36.69 30.98 7.47
CA SER A 174 36.52 32.18 8.30
C SER A 174 36.17 31.79 9.74
N LYS A 175 36.58 32.60 10.73
CA LYS A 175 36.17 32.37 12.14
C LYS A 175 34.64 32.34 12.30
N THR A 176 33.92 33.11 11.48
CA THR A 176 32.45 33.09 11.42
C THR A 176 31.95 31.73 10.98
N TYR A 177 32.54 31.13 9.94
CA TYR A 177 32.18 29.79 9.49
C TYR A 177 32.42 28.74 10.58
N ASP A 178 33.58 28.78 11.25
CA ASP A 178 33.89 27.84 12.34
C ASP A 178 32.91 27.98 13.52
N PHE A 179 32.49 29.21 13.83
CA PHE A 179 31.46 29.48 14.83
C PHE A 179 30.09 28.93 14.43
N LEU A 180 29.63 29.17 13.20
CA LEU A 180 28.35 28.62 12.73
C LEU A 180 28.39 27.08 12.69
N LYS A 181 29.53 26.50 12.30
CA LYS A 181 29.73 25.05 12.32
C LYS A 181 29.58 24.50 13.75
N LYS A 182 30.26 25.10 14.72
CA LYS A 182 30.13 24.71 16.14
C LYS A 182 28.68 24.81 16.61
N LEU A 183 27.96 25.88 16.26
CA LEU A 183 26.56 26.05 16.63
C LEU A 183 25.66 24.95 16.01
N GLN A 184 25.91 24.59 14.75
CA GLN A 184 25.22 23.50 14.06
C GLN A 184 25.50 22.13 14.71
N GLU A 185 26.75 21.88 15.10
CA GLU A 185 27.16 20.66 15.81
C GLU A 185 26.48 20.57 17.19
N GLU A 186 26.43 21.66 17.95
CA GLU A 186 25.73 21.75 19.23
C GLU A 186 24.22 21.51 19.09
N ARG A 187 23.59 22.08 18.05
CA ARG A 187 22.17 21.82 17.73
C ARG A 187 21.92 20.36 17.37
N SER A 188 22.77 19.79 16.52
CA SER A 188 22.67 18.39 16.11
C SER A 188 22.83 17.45 17.31
N TRP A 189 23.75 17.79 18.22
CA TRP A 189 23.92 17.07 19.48
C TRP A 189 22.71 17.19 20.40
N GLY A 190 22.16 18.40 20.55
CA GLY A 190 20.92 18.62 21.29
C GLY A 190 19.74 17.83 20.72
N GLU A 191 19.64 17.74 19.40
CA GLU A 191 18.62 16.95 18.72
C GLU A 191 18.83 15.44 18.91
N ALA A 192 20.07 14.95 18.88
CA ALA A 192 20.38 13.56 19.18
C ALA A 192 19.95 13.18 20.62
N LYS A 193 20.19 14.07 21.60
CA LYS A 193 19.70 13.88 22.97
C LYS A 193 18.17 13.83 23.05
N ARG A 194 17.46 14.70 22.32
CA ARG A 194 15.99 14.65 22.26
C ARG A 194 15.48 13.36 21.61
N ARG A 195 16.13 12.89 20.55
CA ARG A 195 15.79 11.60 19.92
C ARG A 195 16.00 10.44 20.89
N PHE A 196 17.12 10.42 21.63
CA PHE A 196 17.35 9.45 22.68
C PHE A 196 16.26 9.51 23.75
N TYR A 197 15.92 10.70 24.25
CA TYR A 197 14.83 10.89 25.21
C TYR A 197 13.50 10.34 24.68
N VAL A 198 13.14 10.63 23.43
CA VAL A 198 11.92 10.09 22.82
C VAL A 198 11.99 8.57 22.79
N ALA A 199 13.09 7.97 22.33
CA ALA A 199 13.27 6.52 22.25
C ALA A 199 13.19 5.83 23.61
N ALA A 200 13.92 6.35 24.61
CA ALA A 200 13.96 5.81 25.96
C ALA A 200 12.59 5.86 26.64
N THR A 201 11.80 6.91 26.37
CA THR A 201 10.44 7.08 26.92
C THR A 201 9.36 6.33 26.14
N ARG A 202 9.71 5.48 25.16
CA ARG A 202 8.73 4.60 24.49
C ARG A 202 8.48 3.30 25.25
N ALA A 203 9.41 2.89 26.12
CA ALA A 203 9.30 1.68 26.91
C ALA A 203 8.34 1.88 28.09
N ARG A 204 7.40 0.94 28.26
CA ARG A 204 6.53 0.85 29.43
C ARG A 204 7.17 0.01 30.54
N ASP A 205 7.63 -1.19 30.19
CA ASP A 205 8.08 -2.18 31.17
C ASP A 205 9.60 -2.41 31.12
N SER A 206 10.21 -2.44 29.92
CA SER A 206 11.64 -2.73 29.77
C SER A 206 12.30 -1.98 28.62
N LEU A 207 13.46 -1.39 28.88
CA LEU A 207 14.32 -0.73 27.90
C LEU A 207 15.66 -1.46 27.81
N ILE A 208 15.96 -2.03 26.65
CA ILE A 208 17.23 -2.69 26.36
C ILE A 208 18.03 -1.79 25.42
N MET A 209 19.23 -1.41 25.83
CA MET A 209 20.11 -0.54 25.06
C MET A 209 21.39 -1.30 24.68
N SER A 210 21.88 -1.11 23.46
CA SER A 210 23.14 -1.71 23.03
C SER A 210 23.97 -0.75 22.17
N GLY A 211 25.29 -0.89 22.25
CA GLY A 211 26.24 -0.13 21.44
C GLY A 211 27.64 -0.73 21.53
N VAL A 212 28.48 -0.38 20.57
CA VAL A 212 29.87 -0.86 20.49
C VAL A 212 30.82 0.10 21.21
N ALA A 213 31.56 -0.42 22.19
CA ALA A 213 32.64 0.29 22.86
C ALA A 213 34.01 -0.30 22.47
N LYS A 214 35.07 0.50 22.63
CA LYS A 214 36.45 0.03 22.50
C LYS A 214 36.94 -0.51 23.84
N MET A 215 37.88 -1.44 23.78
CA MET A 215 38.55 -1.99 24.95
C MET A 215 40.07 -1.91 24.74
N GLU A 216 40.75 -1.16 25.60
CA GLU A 216 42.21 -0.98 25.61
C GLU A 216 42.70 -1.18 27.05
N ASP A 217 43.73 -2.00 27.26
CA ASP A 217 44.29 -2.31 28.60
C ASP A 217 43.23 -2.70 29.66
N ASP A 218 42.25 -3.52 29.26
CA ASP A 218 41.10 -3.97 30.07
C ASP A 218 40.12 -2.86 30.47
N VAL A 219 40.25 -1.67 29.87
CA VAL A 219 39.40 -0.51 30.11
C VAL A 219 38.45 -0.30 28.93
N ILE A 220 37.16 -0.15 29.22
CA ILE A 220 36.14 0.12 28.19
C ILE A 220 35.96 1.62 28.00
N SER A 221 36.04 2.08 26.74
CA SER A 221 35.74 3.46 26.35
C SER A 221 34.73 3.53 25.22
N ALA A 222 33.71 4.37 25.38
CA ALA A 222 32.72 4.62 24.34
C ALA A 222 33.26 5.57 23.26
N PRO A 223 32.79 5.48 22.00
CA PRO A 223 33.22 6.39 20.96
C PRO A 223 32.86 7.86 21.26
N ASP A 224 33.77 8.78 20.97
CA ASP A 224 33.50 10.21 21.13
C ASP A 224 32.30 10.68 20.30
N ASN A 225 31.58 11.66 20.87
CA ASN A 225 30.37 12.24 20.28
C ASN A 225 29.28 11.21 19.97
N SER A 226 29.17 10.15 20.76
CA SER A 226 28.10 9.15 20.68
C SER A 226 27.16 9.25 21.89
N VAL A 227 25.92 8.79 21.70
CA VAL A 227 24.94 8.71 22.79
C VAL A 227 25.40 7.70 23.85
N LEU A 228 26.06 6.61 23.44
CA LEU A 228 26.66 5.63 24.33
C LEU A 228 27.64 6.27 25.30
N LYS A 229 28.54 7.13 24.81
CA LYS A 229 29.50 7.85 25.67
C LYS A 229 28.78 8.75 26.66
N TRP A 230 27.73 9.46 26.23
CA TRP A 230 26.97 10.32 27.12
C TRP A 230 26.31 9.54 28.27
N VAL A 231 25.74 8.35 27.98
CA VAL A 231 25.18 7.46 29.00
C VAL A 231 26.29 6.90 29.89
N MET A 232 27.36 6.36 29.31
CA MET A 232 28.46 5.74 30.07
C MET A 232 29.19 6.75 30.97
N ASP A 233 29.37 8.00 30.54
CA ASP A 233 29.97 9.06 31.36
C ASP A 233 29.03 9.44 32.52
N HIS A 234 27.71 9.51 32.29
CA HIS A 234 26.73 9.82 33.35
C HIS A 234 26.68 8.74 34.44
N GLU A 235 26.73 7.48 34.02
CA GLU A 235 26.65 6.32 34.90
C GLU A 235 28.02 5.91 35.50
N GLY A 236 29.09 6.65 35.19
CA GLY A 236 30.44 6.37 35.69
C GLY A 236 31.06 5.07 35.17
N ILE A 237 30.58 4.57 34.03
CA ILE A 237 31.00 3.32 33.38
C ILE A 237 32.21 3.56 32.47
N ASN A 238 32.30 4.74 31.86
CA ASN A 238 33.35 5.03 30.90
C ASN A 238 34.74 5.04 31.55
N ASP A 239 35.74 4.52 30.84
CA ASP A 239 37.13 4.40 31.30
C ASP A 239 37.26 3.53 32.57
N ARG A 240 36.44 2.47 32.66
CA ARG A 240 36.47 1.45 33.73
C ARG A 240 36.67 0.03 33.19
N THR A 241 37.11 -0.87 34.08
CA THR A 241 37.21 -2.29 33.78
C THR A 241 35.84 -2.98 33.89
N PRO A 242 35.58 -4.05 33.10
CA PRO A 242 34.33 -4.81 33.17
C PRO A 242 34.01 -5.32 34.58
N ALA A 243 35.02 -5.82 35.31
CA ALA A 243 34.87 -6.31 36.68
C ALA A 243 34.38 -5.21 37.63
N HIS A 244 34.94 -4.00 37.53
CA HIS A 244 34.51 -2.87 38.34
C HIS A 244 33.08 -2.44 38.00
N ILE A 245 32.70 -2.45 36.72
CA ILE A 245 31.34 -2.09 36.28
C ILE A 245 30.30 -3.05 36.86
N MET A 246 30.61 -4.35 36.87
CA MET A 246 29.72 -5.40 37.41
C MET A 246 29.65 -5.36 38.95
N GLU A 247 30.77 -5.10 39.63
CA GLU A 247 30.83 -5.03 41.10
C GLU A 247 30.20 -3.76 41.69
N THR A 248 30.35 -2.62 41.02
CA THR A 248 29.87 -1.33 41.54
C THR A 248 28.35 -1.16 41.41
N GLY A 249 27.67 -2.11 40.76
CA GLY A 249 26.22 -2.30 40.79
C GLY A 249 25.45 -1.00 40.65
N ASN A 250 25.26 -0.52 39.43
CA ASN A 250 24.41 0.65 39.24
C ASN A 250 22.97 0.32 39.67
N LYS A 251 22.43 1.04 40.67
CA LYS A 251 21.12 0.76 41.25
C LYS A 251 19.95 0.86 40.26
N MET A 252 20.15 1.52 39.11
CA MET A 252 19.10 1.72 38.10
C MET A 252 19.30 0.96 36.79
N LEU A 253 20.50 0.45 36.49
CA LEU A 253 20.82 -0.18 35.20
C LEU A 253 21.54 -1.51 35.37
N SER A 254 20.98 -2.56 34.78
CA SER A 254 21.66 -3.85 34.59
C SER A 254 22.61 -3.73 33.40
N ILE A 255 23.91 -3.89 33.63
CA ILE A 255 24.95 -3.71 32.60
C ILE A 255 25.55 -5.07 32.24
N TYR A 256 25.62 -5.35 30.94
CA TYR A 256 26.24 -6.55 30.37
C TYR A 256 27.26 -6.12 29.33
N VAL A 257 28.46 -6.70 29.39
CA VAL A 257 29.52 -6.49 28.39
C VAL A 257 29.60 -7.76 27.53
N ASN A 258 29.38 -7.62 26.22
CA ASN A 258 29.49 -8.69 25.23
C ASN A 258 30.76 -8.50 24.38
N PRO A 259 31.65 -9.48 24.23
CA PRO A 259 31.55 -10.86 24.74
C PRO A 259 31.63 -10.93 26.27
N GLU A 260 30.62 -11.57 26.88
CA GLU A 260 30.98 -12.51 27.93
C GLU A 260 31.99 -13.44 27.26
N ILE A 261 33.18 -13.63 27.82
CA ILE A 261 34.20 -14.53 27.25
C ILE A 261 33.63 -15.96 27.30
N GLY A 262 32.77 -16.25 26.34
CA GLY A 262 32.14 -17.51 26.03
C GLY A 262 32.37 -17.74 24.54
N PRO A 263 32.63 -18.99 24.12
CA PRO A 263 33.07 -19.28 22.77
C PRO A 263 32.02 -18.81 21.77
N SER A 264 32.44 -17.97 20.81
CA SER A 264 31.59 -17.58 19.70
C SER A 264 31.21 -18.84 18.92
N VAL A 265 29.95 -19.24 18.97
CA VAL A 265 29.42 -20.17 17.99
C VAL A 265 29.25 -19.38 16.70
N ARG A 266 30.22 -19.52 15.80
CA ARG A 266 29.99 -19.20 14.39
C ARG A 266 28.93 -20.18 13.91
N VAL A 267 27.72 -19.70 13.66
CA VAL A 267 26.77 -20.42 12.81
C VAL A 267 27.38 -20.38 11.41
N THR A 268 28.08 -21.44 11.04
CA THR A 268 28.51 -21.68 9.66
C THR A 268 27.26 -22.05 8.86
N ALA A 269 26.88 -21.17 7.94
CA ALA A 269 25.81 -21.39 6.99
C ALA A 269 26.22 -22.45 5.95
N ASP A 270 26.33 -23.70 6.38
CA ASP A 270 26.64 -24.85 5.52
C ASP A 270 25.59 -25.98 5.64
N HIS A 271 24.43 -25.70 6.23
CA HIS A 271 23.28 -26.60 6.11
C HIS A 271 22.24 -25.94 5.21
N GLU A 272 22.00 -26.53 4.04
CA GLU A 272 20.68 -26.44 3.43
C GLU A 272 19.69 -27.01 4.45
N PRO A 273 18.71 -26.23 4.95
CA PRO A 273 17.73 -26.78 5.86
C PRO A 273 16.96 -27.88 5.11
N GLU A 274 17.07 -29.12 5.58
CA GLU A 274 16.11 -30.16 5.19
C GLU A 274 14.75 -29.70 5.68
N LEU A 275 13.92 -29.27 4.73
CA LEU A 275 12.55 -28.89 5.02
C LEU A 275 11.82 -30.12 5.54
N PRO A 276 11.08 -30.01 6.66
CA PRO A 276 10.13 -31.05 7.01
C PRO A 276 9.15 -31.23 5.85
N GLU A 277 8.60 -32.44 5.69
CA GLU A 277 7.57 -32.65 4.67
C GLU A 277 6.49 -31.57 4.81
N PRO A 278 6.06 -30.95 3.69
CA PRO A 278 5.09 -29.87 3.73
C PRO A 278 3.88 -30.33 4.55
N TYR A 279 3.55 -29.56 5.59
CA TYR A 279 2.28 -29.75 6.27
C TYR A 279 1.18 -29.67 5.21
N GLU A 280 0.26 -30.64 5.18
CA GLU A 280 -0.94 -30.54 4.35
C GLU A 280 -1.77 -29.34 4.83
N LEU A 281 -1.46 -28.17 4.29
CA LEU A 281 -2.20 -26.95 4.51
C LEU A 281 -3.48 -27.03 3.68
N SER A 282 -4.53 -27.51 4.31
CA SER A 282 -5.88 -27.23 3.84
C SER A 282 -6.19 -25.75 4.11
N PRO A 283 -6.83 -25.02 3.17
CA PRO A 283 -7.26 -23.66 3.40
C PRO A 283 -8.07 -23.63 4.71
N GLN A 284 -7.61 -22.86 5.70
CA GLN A 284 -8.41 -22.62 6.88
C GLN A 284 -9.69 -21.93 6.39
N ARG A 285 -10.81 -22.65 6.45
CA ARG A 285 -12.11 -22.10 6.03
C ARG A 285 -12.31 -20.82 6.82
N LEU A 286 -12.42 -19.69 6.12
CA LEU A 286 -12.82 -18.44 6.76
C LEU A 286 -14.06 -18.75 7.61
N PRO A 287 -14.11 -18.31 8.88
CA PRO A 287 -15.22 -18.64 9.77
C PRO A 287 -16.57 -18.18 9.19
N HIS A 288 -16.52 -17.20 8.28
CA HIS A 288 -17.66 -16.66 7.58
C HIS A 288 -17.34 -16.52 6.09
N ARG A 289 -18.26 -16.96 5.22
CA ARG A 289 -18.21 -16.74 3.77
C ARG A 289 -18.90 -15.41 3.47
N THR A 290 -18.20 -14.48 2.83
CA THR A 290 -18.80 -13.21 2.40
C THR A 290 -19.70 -13.45 1.19
N LEU A 291 -20.98 -13.11 1.30
CA LEU A 291 -21.93 -13.16 0.20
C LEU A 291 -22.34 -11.74 -0.19
N SER A 292 -22.08 -11.35 -1.44
CA SER A 292 -22.58 -10.09 -1.97
C SER A 292 -24.05 -10.25 -2.41
N PRO A 293 -24.94 -9.30 -2.07
CA PRO A 293 -26.30 -9.27 -2.59
C PRO A 293 -26.37 -9.25 -4.13
N SER A 294 -25.37 -8.68 -4.80
CA SER A 294 -25.30 -8.61 -6.27
C SER A 294 -25.01 -9.96 -6.94
N SER A 295 -24.57 -10.96 -6.17
CA SER A 295 -24.23 -12.31 -6.64
C SER A 295 -25.30 -13.36 -6.32
N LEU A 296 -26.46 -12.97 -5.78
CA LEU A 296 -27.56 -13.88 -5.45
C LEU A 296 -28.41 -14.17 -6.69
N THR A 297 -28.36 -15.41 -7.19
CA THR A 297 -29.34 -15.96 -8.15
C THR A 297 -30.55 -16.53 -7.40
N ALA A 298 -31.71 -16.59 -8.07
CA ALA A 298 -32.97 -17.08 -7.49
C ALA A 298 -32.91 -18.56 -7.03
N ASP A 299 -32.00 -19.36 -7.60
CA ASP A 299 -31.70 -20.71 -7.16
C ASP A 299 -30.34 -20.75 -6.44
N GLU A 300 -30.33 -21.18 -5.18
CA GLU A 300 -29.11 -21.64 -4.48
C GLU A 300 -28.92 -23.14 -4.77
N PRO A 301 -27.75 -23.58 -5.26
CA PRO A 301 -27.27 -24.93 -5.01
C PRO A 301 -26.17 -24.95 -3.92
N GLU A 302 -26.24 -25.98 -3.08
CA GLU A 302 -25.16 -26.48 -2.22
C GLU A 302 -23.90 -26.87 -3.05
N PRO A 303 -22.71 -26.99 -2.42
CA PRO A 303 -21.44 -26.54 -2.98
C PRO A 303 -20.87 -27.45 -4.08
N GLY A 304 -20.63 -26.85 -5.24
CA GLY A 304 -19.82 -27.39 -6.33
C GLY A 304 -19.73 -26.37 -7.45
N ASP A 305 -18.51 -26.03 -7.84
CA ASP A 305 -18.12 -25.28 -9.05
C ASP A 305 -19.22 -24.46 -9.76
N ALA A 306 -19.32 -23.19 -9.39
CA ALA A 306 -20.00 -22.19 -10.22
C ALA A 306 -19.03 -21.05 -10.51
N MET A 307 -18.27 -21.24 -11.58
CA MET A 307 -17.60 -20.15 -12.31
C MET A 307 -18.72 -19.26 -12.87
N GLU A 308 -18.70 -17.96 -12.50
CA GLU A 308 -19.68 -16.97 -12.94
C GLU A 308 -19.88 -17.01 -14.47
N THR A 309 -21.04 -17.49 -14.91
CA THR A 309 -21.55 -17.31 -16.26
C THR A 309 -22.50 -16.12 -16.28
N ALA A 310 -21.96 -14.91 -16.13
CA ALA A 310 -22.69 -13.71 -16.51
C ALA A 310 -22.61 -13.55 -18.05
N GLU A 311 -23.76 -13.40 -18.71
CA GLU A 311 -23.82 -13.06 -20.14
C GLU A 311 -22.90 -11.85 -20.44
N PRO A 312 -22.20 -11.83 -21.59
CA PRO A 312 -21.26 -10.77 -21.92
C PRO A 312 -22.01 -9.48 -22.23
N SER A 313 -22.35 -8.71 -21.19
CA SER A 313 -22.60 -7.29 -21.37
C SER A 313 -21.31 -6.66 -21.91
N SER A 314 -21.44 -5.81 -22.94
CA SER A 314 -20.27 -5.11 -23.49
C SER A 314 -19.54 -4.40 -22.36
N LYS A 315 -18.20 -4.49 -22.26
CA LYS A 315 -17.39 -3.82 -21.22
C LYS A 315 -17.79 -2.35 -21.02
N ASP A 316 -18.18 -1.69 -22.11
CA ASP A 316 -18.69 -0.31 -22.11
C ASP A 316 -19.95 -0.11 -21.27
N ALA A 317 -20.87 -1.07 -21.24
CA ALA A 317 -22.10 -1.01 -20.46
C ALA A 317 -21.82 -1.09 -18.96
N ILE A 318 -20.86 -1.93 -18.56
CA ILE A 318 -20.39 -2.04 -17.16
C ILE A 318 -19.76 -0.71 -16.72
N ILE A 319 -18.82 -0.19 -17.52
CA ILE A 319 -18.13 1.08 -17.25
C ILE A 319 -19.13 2.24 -17.20
N ARG A 320 -20.12 2.27 -18.10
CA ARG A 320 -21.21 3.24 -18.07
C ARG A 320 -21.97 3.19 -16.74
N GLY A 321 -22.32 1.99 -16.27
CA GLY A 321 -22.97 1.78 -14.97
C GLY A 321 -22.16 2.39 -13.84
N ILE A 322 -20.88 2.01 -13.71
CA ILE A 322 -19.97 2.53 -12.68
C ILE A 322 -19.94 4.07 -12.65
N VAL A 323 -19.81 4.70 -13.82
CA VAL A 323 -19.76 6.16 -13.91
C VAL A 323 -21.10 6.81 -13.54
N ILE A 324 -22.24 6.23 -13.94
CA ILE A 324 -23.57 6.74 -13.57
C ILE A 324 -23.81 6.68 -12.06
N HIS A 325 -23.49 5.55 -11.40
CA HIS A 325 -23.64 5.44 -9.94
C HIS A 325 -22.78 6.47 -9.20
N ARG A 326 -21.52 6.62 -9.62
CA ARG A 326 -20.60 7.61 -9.04
C ARG A 326 -21.13 9.04 -9.22
N MET A 327 -21.70 9.36 -10.38
CA MET A 327 -22.31 10.67 -10.65
C MET A 327 -23.55 10.92 -9.78
N LEU A 328 -24.41 9.92 -9.61
CA LEU A 328 -25.60 10.01 -8.75
C LEU A 328 -25.21 10.19 -7.28
N SER A 329 -24.28 9.38 -6.75
CA SER A 329 -23.73 9.51 -5.39
C SER A 329 -23.14 10.92 -5.16
N THR A 330 -22.36 11.41 -6.13
CA THR A 330 -21.78 12.76 -6.06
C THR A 330 -22.85 13.84 -6.06
N TYR A 331 -23.88 13.72 -6.91
CA TYR A 331 -24.97 14.70 -6.96
C TYR A 331 -25.78 14.71 -5.65
N ILE A 332 -26.07 13.55 -5.07
CA ILE A 332 -26.82 13.46 -3.80
C ILE A 332 -26.04 14.14 -2.67
N LYS A 333 -24.71 14.01 -2.63
CA LYS A 333 -23.85 14.63 -1.62
C LYS A 333 -23.59 16.13 -1.84
N SER A 334 -23.51 16.59 -3.08
CA SER A 334 -23.01 17.93 -3.42
C SER A 334 -23.96 18.82 -4.21
N ALA A 335 -25.08 18.28 -4.69
CA ALA A 335 -26.01 18.90 -5.63
C ALA A 335 -25.37 19.44 -6.93
N LEU A 336 -24.19 18.92 -7.30
CA LEU A 336 -23.43 19.34 -8.48
C LEU A 336 -23.32 18.20 -9.49
N LEU A 337 -23.60 18.50 -10.76
CA LEU A 337 -23.31 17.61 -11.87
C LEU A 337 -21.93 17.94 -12.46
N PRO A 338 -21.09 16.93 -12.75
CA PRO A 338 -19.80 17.15 -13.39
C PRO A 338 -19.97 17.59 -14.85
N SER A 339 -18.97 18.30 -15.38
CA SER A 339 -18.93 18.66 -16.80
C SER A 339 -18.76 17.44 -17.71
N GLU A 340 -19.22 17.52 -18.95
CA GLU A 340 -19.03 16.46 -19.96
C GLU A 340 -17.55 16.05 -20.12
N LYS A 341 -16.63 17.02 -20.04
CA LYS A 341 -15.19 16.75 -20.09
C LYS A 341 -14.70 15.87 -18.94
N ALA A 342 -15.20 16.11 -17.73
CA ALA A 342 -14.85 15.32 -16.55
C ALA A 342 -15.40 13.89 -16.67
N VAL A 343 -16.63 13.73 -17.17
CA VAL A 343 -17.22 12.42 -17.44
C VAL A 343 -16.44 11.66 -18.51
N ALA A 344 -16.02 12.31 -19.59
CA ALA A 344 -15.18 11.70 -20.61
C ALA A 344 -13.82 11.22 -20.08
N ILE A 345 -13.21 11.97 -19.15
CA ILE A 345 -11.98 11.55 -18.45
C ILE A 345 -12.25 10.33 -17.58
N ALA A 346 -13.34 10.32 -16.81
CA ALA A 346 -13.69 9.19 -15.95
C ALA A 346 -13.93 7.90 -16.77
N LEU A 347 -14.70 7.97 -17.85
CA LEU A 347 -14.92 6.84 -18.77
C LEU A 347 -13.60 6.31 -19.37
N ALA A 348 -12.68 7.22 -19.72
CA ALA A 348 -11.39 6.84 -20.26
C ALA A 348 -10.50 6.13 -19.24
N HIS A 349 -10.55 6.57 -17.99
CA HIS A 349 -9.81 5.95 -16.88
C HIS A 349 -10.31 4.52 -16.58
N GLU A 350 -11.62 4.29 -16.66
CA GLU A 350 -12.23 2.97 -16.46
C GLU A 350 -12.05 2.03 -17.69
N GLY A 351 -11.43 2.51 -18.78
CA GLY A 351 -11.00 1.69 -19.92
C GLY A 351 -11.71 1.93 -21.26
N ILE A 352 -12.58 2.94 -21.39
CA ILE A 352 -13.20 3.30 -22.68
C ILE A 352 -12.23 4.15 -23.52
N ALA A 353 -11.99 3.78 -24.78
CA ALA A 353 -11.12 4.56 -25.67
C ALA A 353 -11.56 6.04 -25.78
N ARG A 354 -10.60 6.97 -25.72
CA ARG A 354 -10.88 8.41 -25.55
C ARG A 354 -11.90 8.99 -26.54
N LYS A 355 -11.74 8.72 -27.84
CA LYS A 355 -12.68 9.19 -28.88
C LYS A 355 -14.13 8.71 -28.66
N ARG A 356 -14.31 7.54 -28.04
CA ARG A 356 -15.61 6.96 -27.73
C ARG A 356 -16.15 7.52 -26.41
N ALA A 357 -15.28 7.71 -25.41
CA ALA A 357 -15.63 8.39 -24.15
C ALA A 357 -16.15 9.81 -24.41
N ASP A 358 -15.50 10.60 -25.26
CA ASP A 358 -15.94 11.95 -25.62
C ASP A 358 -17.33 11.95 -26.29
N LYS A 359 -17.68 10.91 -27.06
CA LYS A 359 -19.02 10.76 -27.67
C LYS A 359 -20.11 10.32 -26.69
N LEU A 360 -19.76 9.51 -25.69
CA LEU A 360 -20.72 8.97 -24.73
C LEU A 360 -21.02 9.93 -23.56
N ALA A 361 -20.06 10.78 -23.20
CA ALA A 361 -20.13 11.64 -22.02
C ALA A 361 -21.38 12.52 -21.98
N GLY A 362 -21.70 13.23 -23.06
CA GLY A 362 -22.89 14.10 -23.11
C GLY A 362 -24.20 13.34 -22.87
N GLY A 363 -24.33 12.14 -23.44
CA GLY A 363 -25.51 11.30 -23.23
C GLY A 363 -25.64 10.80 -21.78
N ILE A 364 -24.51 10.53 -21.10
CA ILE A 364 -24.50 10.12 -19.69
C ILE A 364 -24.85 11.30 -18.77
N VAL A 365 -24.30 12.49 -19.04
CA VAL A 365 -24.64 13.71 -18.29
C VAL A 365 -26.13 14.00 -18.38
N ASN A 366 -26.72 13.91 -19.57
CA ASN A 366 -28.15 14.14 -19.78
C ASN A 366 -29.01 13.09 -19.06
N GLU A 367 -28.61 11.82 -19.05
CA GLU A 367 -29.33 10.75 -18.36
C GLU A 367 -29.33 10.94 -16.84
N VAL A 368 -28.20 11.31 -16.25
CA VAL A 368 -28.11 11.61 -14.81
C VAL A 368 -28.90 12.88 -14.48
N ALA A 369 -28.80 13.92 -15.32
CA ALA A 369 -29.55 15.16 -15.14
C ALA A 369 -31.07 14.94 -15.16
N ALA A 370 -31.56 14.09 -16.07
CA ALA A 370 -32.95 13.67 -16.12
C ALA A 370 -33.33 12.88 -14.86
N THR A 371 -32.47 11.94 -14.42
CA THR A 371 -32.68 11.12 -13.21
C THR A 371 -32.87 11.97 -11.97
N VAL A 372 -31.99 12.92 -11.70
CA VAL A 372 -32.07 13.77 -10.50
C VAL A 372 -33.17 14.84 -10.58
N SER A 373 -33.76 15.02 -11.75
CA SER A 373 -34.88 15.95 -12.00
C SER A 373 -36.24 15.25 -12.06
N GLU A 374 -36.26 13.92 -12.20
CA GLU A 374 -37.49 13.14 -12.23
C GLU A 374 -38.21 13.25 -10.87
N PRO A 375 -39.54 13.44 -10.86
CA PRO A 375 -40.31 13.73 -9.64
C PRO A 375 -40.12 12.75 -8.48
N PHE A 376 -40.03 11.44 -8.73
CA PHE A 376 -39.81 10.45 -7.69
C PHE A 376 -38.42 10.59 -7.07
N VAL A 377 -37.34 10.59 -7.87
CA VAL A 377 -35.97 10.72 -7.35
C VAL A 377 -35.76 12.09 -6.70
N ALA A 378 -36.20 13.17 -7.35
CA ALA A 378 -36.13 14.52 -6.79
C ALA A 378 -36.88 14.64 -5.46
N GLY A 379 -38.01 13.95 -5.31
CA GLY A 379 -38.76 13.88 -4.06
C GLY A 379 -38.00 13.22 -2.91
N LEU A 380 -37.11 12.26 -3.22
CA LEU A 380 -36.27 11.57 -2.25
C LEU A 380 -35.00 12.34 -1.88
N ILE A 381 -34.40 13.11 -2.81
CA ILE A 381 -33.07 13.70 -2.59
C ILE A 381 -33.06 15.22 -2.40
N LYS A 382 -34.09 15.95 -2.86
CA LYS A 382 -34.14 17.43 -2.75
C LYS A 382 -34.92 17.93 -1.54
N LYS A 383 -35.75 17.08 -0.93
CA LYS A 383 -36.46 17.40 0.31
C LYS A 383 -35.59 17.07 1.51
N PRO A 384 -35.66 17.84 2.60
CA PRO A 384 -35.00 17.47 3.85
C PRO A 384 -35.70 16.24 4.42
N HIS A 385 -34.95 15.15 4.54
CA HIS A 385 -35.40 13.91 5.17
C HIS A 385 -34.52 13.60 6.38
N PRO A 386 -35.05 12.90 7.41
CA PRO A 386 -34.28 12.48 8.58
C PRO A 386 -32.97 11.76 8.24
N MET A 387 -32.96 10.93 7.18
CA MET A 387 -31.75 10.30 6.72
C MET A 387 -31.73 10.11 5.20
N VAL A 388 -30.60 10.42 4.59
CA VAL A 388 -30.32 10.24 3.16
C VAL A 388 -28.90 9.71 3.03
N GLU A 389 -28.76 8.44 2.67
CA GLU A 389 -27.47 7.78 2.48
C GLU A 389 -27.33 7.34 1.02
N THR A 390 -26.11 7.45 0.48
CA THR A 390 -25.79 6.99 -0.87
C THR A 390 -24.48 6.22 -0.88
N GLU A 391 -24.42 5.14 -1.65
CA GLU A 391 -23.38 4.11 -1.57
C GLU A 391 -23.20 3.63 -0.12
N TRP A 392 -24.32 3.34 0.56
CA TRP A 392 -24.33 2.99 1.97
C TRP A 392 -23.85 1.55 2.19
N PRO A 393 -22.66 1.33 2.79
CA PRO A 393 -22.17 -0.01 3.04
C PRO A 393 -22.88 -0.61 4.25
N LEU A 394 -23.43 -1.81 4.09
CA LEU A 394 -24.05 -2.57 5.15
C LEU A 394 -23.46 -3.95 5.23
N GLU A 395 -23.25 -4.41 6.47
CA GLU A 395 -22.81 -5.75 6.77
C GLU A 395 -23.78 -6.39 7.75
N TYR A 396 -24.06 -7.68 7.53
CA TYR A 396 -24.99 -8.45 8.33
C TYR A 396 -24.48 -9.87 8.49
N LEU A 397 -24.31 -10.31 9.74
CA LEU A 397 -24.01 -11.69 10.07
C LEU A 397 -25.31 -12.50 10.07
N THR A 398 -25.41 -13.51 9.20
CA THR A 398 -26.55 -14.43 9.18
C THR A 398 -26.48 -15.40 10.35
N GLU A 399 -27.64 -15.95 10.75
CA GLU A 399 -27.74 -16.93 11.84
C GLU A 399 -26.88 -18.19 11.60
N LYS A 400 -26.60 -18.52 10.33
CA LYS A 400 -25.74 -19.65 9.94
C LYS A 400 -24.25 -19.29 9.88
N GLY A 401 -23.85 -18.11 10.36
CA GLY A 401 -22.45 -17.65 10.34
C GLY A 401 -21.96 -17.23 8.95
N GLY A 402 -22.82 -16.78 8.05
CA GLY A 402 -22.41 -16.14 6.80
C GLY A 402 -22.36 -14.63 6.96
N LEU A 403 -21.34 -13.95 6.44
CA LEU A 403 -21.30 -12.48 6.43
C LEU A 403 -21.91 -11.99 5.12
N ARG A 404 -23.06 -11.32 5.16
CA ARG A 404 -23.60 -10.60 4.00
C ARG A 404 -23.04 -9.18 4.02
N SER A 405 -22.41 -8.76 2.94
CA SER A 405 -21.87 -7.41 2.79
C SER A 405 -22.36 -6.84 1.46
N GLY A 406 -22.97 -5.65 1.50
CA GLY A 406 -23.56 -5.04 0.31
C GLY A 406 -23.57 -3.51 0.40
N ILE A 407 -23.61 -2.87 -0.77
CA ILE A 407 -23.66 -1.41 -0.90
C ILE A 407 -25.00 -1.03 -1.50
N ILE A 408 -25.79 -0.24 -0.78
CA ILE A 408 -27.07 0.30 -1.26
C ILE A 408 -26.80 1.61 -1.97
N ASP A 409 -27.26 1.76 -3.22
CA ASP A 409 -26.99 2.98 -3.99
C ASP A 409 -27.62 4.23 -3.37
N LEU A 410 -28.89 4.13 -2.95
CA LEU A 410 -29.62 5.18 -2.26
C LEU A 410 -30.57 4.59 -1.22
N ALA A 411 -30.44 5.03 0.03
CA ALA A 411 -31.36 4.74 1.11
C ALA A 411 -31.85 6.05 1.73
N VAL A 412 -33.18 6.24 1.78
CA VAL A 412 -33.79 7.45 2.35
C VAL A 412 -34.83 7.07 3.39
N PHE A 413 -34.75 7.66 4.58
CA PHE A 413 -35.78 7.56 5.59
C PHE A 413 -36.54 8.88 5.68
N ASP A 414 -37.82 8.87 5.31
CA ASP A 414 -38.69 10.07 5.27
C ASP A 414 -39.38 10.39 6.60
N GLY A 415 -39.07 9.64 7.66
CA GLY A 415 -39.70 9.72 8.98
C GLY A 415 -40.75 8.65 9.24
N ALA A 416 -41.23 7.94 8.22
CA ALA A 416 -42.15 6.81 8.37
C ALA A 416 -41.78 5.60 7.49
N THR A 417 -41.15 5.85 6.34
CA THR A 417 -40.83 4.86 5.32
C THR A 417 -39.37 4.94 4.92
N TRP A 418 -38.74 3.78 4.84
CA TRP A 418 -37.45 3.58 4.21
C TRP A 418 -37.63 3.30 2.72
N TRP A 419 -36.93 4.07 1.91
CA TRP A 419 -36.86 3.96 0.47
C TRP A 419 -35.49 3.46 0.08
N ILE A 420 -35.43 2.22 -0.40
CA ILE A 420 -34.20 1.57 -0.88
C ILE A 420 -34.27 1.56 -2.41
N VAL A 421 -33.43 2.36 -3.04
CA VAL A 421 -33.39 2.53 -4.49
C VAL A 421 -32.05 2.01 -5.01
N ASP A 422 -32.11 1.01 -5.87
CA ASP A 422 -30.95 0.51 -6.61
C ASP A 422 -31.04 1.02 -8.07
N PHE A 423 -30.03 1.75 -8.52
CA PHE A 423 -30.05 2.36 -9.86
C PHE A 423 -29.61 1.33 -10.90
N LYS A 424 -30.37 1.19 -11.98
CA LYS A 424 -30.03 0.29 -13.09
C LYS A 424 -29.93 1.08 -14.40
N THR A 425 -28.91 0.75 -15.19
CA THR A 425 -28.63 1.37 -16.50
C THR A 425 -29.01 0.46 -17.67
N SER A 426 -29.76 -0.61 -17.40
CA SER A 426 -30.27 -1.54 -18.40
C SER A 426 -31.28 -0.87 -19.34
N ARG A 427 -31.39 -1.42 -20.55
CA ARG A 427 -32.22 -0.89 -21.63
C ARG A 427 -32.93 -2.06 -22.33
N PRO A 428 -34.20 -1.88 -22.75
CA PRO A 428 -34.88 -2.89 -23.55
C PRO A 428 -34.14 -3.10 -24.87
N ARG A 429 -34.13 -4.35 -25.35
CA ARG A 429 -33.57 -4.67 -26.67
C ARG A 429 -34.46 -4.09 -27.77
N GLU A 430 -33.89 -3.89 -28.96
CA GLU A 430 -34.65 -3.37 -30.10
C GLU A 430 -35.81 -4.34 -30.45
N GLY A 431 -37.05 -3.84 -30.40
CA GLY A 431 -38.26 -4.62 -30.64
C GLY A 431 -38.78 -5.42 -29.43
N GLU A 432 -38.14 -5.34 -28.26
CA GLU A 432 -38.64 -5.96 -27.04
C GLU A 432 -39.85 -5.20 -26.48
N ASN A 433 -40.86 -5.95 -26.01
CA ASN A 433 -42.00 -5.34 -25.33
C ASN A 433 -41.56 -4.74 -23.99
N LEU A 434 -41.99 -3.52 -23.70
CA LEU A 434 -41.61 -2.81 -22.48
C LEU A 434 -42.03 -3.55 -21.21
N GLU A 435 -43.22 -4.12 -21.16
CA GLU A 435 -43.71 -4.80 -19.95
C GLU A 435 -42.93 -6.09 -19.68
N ASP A 436 -42.60 -6.84 -20.74
CA ASP A 436 -41.78 -8.05 -20.63
C ASP A 436 -40.36 -7.71 -20.13
N PHE A 437 -39.77 -6.60 -20.61
CA PHE A 437 -38.48 -6.11 -20.12
C PHE A 437 -38.54 -5.73 -18.63
N LEU A 438 -39.57 -4.99 -18.21
CA LEU A 438 -39.74 -4.59 -16.82
C LEU A 438 -39.93 -5.80 -15.91
N GLN A 439 -40.74 -6.78 -16.32
CA GLN A 439 -40.94 -8.01 -15.55
C GLN A 439 -39.62 -8.79 -15.38
N LYS A 440 -38.83 -8.94 -16.45
CA LYS A 440 -37.52 -9.60 -16.38
C LYS A 440 -36.56 -8.89 -15.43
N GLU A 441 -36.51 -7.57 -15.48
CA GLU A 441 -35.61 -6.79 -14.60
C GLU A 441 -36.07 -6.85 -13.14
N GLU A 442 -37.38 -6.85 -12.86
CA GLU A 442 -37.92 -7.08 -11.52
C GLU A 442 -37.54 -8.46 -10.98
N GLU A 443 -37.75 -9.52 -11.77
CA GLU A 443 -37.39 -10.89 -11.39
C GLU A 443 -35.89 -11.04 -11.15
N LYS A 444 -35.07 -10.41 -12.00
CA LYS A 444 -33.60 -10.43 -11.91
C LYS A 444 -33.06 -9.78 -10.64
N TYR A 445 -33.61 -8.64 -10.21
CA TYR A 445 -33.09 -7.90 -9.04
C TYR A 445 -33.89 -8.11 -7.75
N ARG A 446 -34.94 -8.94 -7.78
CA ARG A 446 -35.70 -9.31 -6.57
C ARG A 446 -34.82 -9.90 -5.45
N PRO A 447 -33.91 -10.87 -5.71
CA PRO A 447 -33.07 -11.41 -4.64
C PRO A 447 -32.16 -10.36 -3.99
N GLN A 448 -31.64 -9.42 -4.79
CA GLN A 448 -30.79 -8.32 -4.33
C GLN A 448 -31.58 -7.33 -3.46
N THR A 449 -32.73 -6.87 -3.95
CA THR A 449 -33.58 -5.89 -3.25
C THR A 449 -34.19 -6.46 -1.96
N ASP A 450 -34.63 -7.72 -1.96
CA ASP A 450 -35.08 -8.41 -0.75
C ASP A 450 -33.96 -8.54 0.29
N THR A 451 -32.72 -8.77 -0.16
CA THR A 451 -31.57 -8.83 0.74
C THR A 451 -31.27 -7.46 1.35
N TYR A 452 -31.27 -6.39 0.57
CA TYR A 452 -31.11 -5.04 1.12
C TYR A 452 -32.21 -4.68 2.10
N ARG A 453 -33.46 -5.02 1.79
CA ARG A 453 -34.58 -4.85 2.72
C ARG A 453 -34.31 -5.56 4.05
N ARG A 454 -33.89 -6.82 4.04
CA ARG A 454 -33.56 -7.57 5.27
C ARG A 454 -32.39 -6.95 6.04
N MET A 455 -31.34 -6.52 5.34
CA MET A 455 -30.17 -5.88 5.97
C MET A 455 -30.57 -4.58 6.67
N VAL A 456 -31.43 -3.76 6.03
CA VAL A 456 -31.94 -2.52 6.61
C VAL A 456 -32.90 -2.80 7.77
N MET A 457 -33.81 -3.78 7.67
CA MET A 457 -34.69 -4.20 8.79
C MET A 457 -33.89 -4.56 10.03
N ASN A 458 -32.84 -5.37 9.87
CA ASN A 458 -32.00 -5.81 10.97
C ASN A 458 -31.20 -4.67 11.59
N LEU A 459 -30.82 -3.67 10.80
CA LEU A 459 -30.11 -2.50 11.31
C LEU A 459 -31.04 -1.59 12.14
N ILE A 460 -32.25 -1.33 11.65
CA ILE A 460 -33.18 -0.39 12.30
C ILE A 460 -33.70 -0.98 13.61
N ASN A 461 -33.86 -2.31 13.69
CA ASN A 461 -34.41 -3.00 14.86
C ASN A 461 -35.76 -2.41 15.31
N ASP A 462 -36.58 -1.99 14.34
CA ASP A 462 -37.93 -1.43 14.53
C ASP A 462 -38.90 -2.08 13.52
N ASP A 463 -39.77 -2.94 14.03
CA ASP A 463 -40.76 -3.67 13.25
C ASP A 463 -41.89 -2.79 12.70
N THR A 464 -41.95 -1.50 13.09
CA THR A 464 -42.99 -0.57 12.65
C THR A 464 -42.61 0.22 11.40
N ALA A 465 -41.32 0.27 11.04
CA ALA A 465 -40.83 1.03 9.90
C ALA A 465 -41.20 0.33 8.58
N LYS A 466 -41.93 1.05 7.69
CA LYS A 466 -42.27 0.51 6.37
C LYS A 466 -41.03 0.57 5.47
N ILE A 467 -40.71 -0.52 4.76
CA ILE A 467 -39.61 -0.53 3.80
C ILE A 467 -40.15 -0.77 2.39
N ARG A 468 -39.89 0.19 1.50
CA ARG A 468 -40.15 0.13 0.07
C ARG A 468 -38.81 0.01 -0.67
N SER A 469 -38.62 -1.10 -1.35
CA SER A 469 -37.40 -1.41 -2.10
C SER A 469 -37.71 -1.64 -3.56
N GLY A 470 -36.77 -1.32 -4.44
CA GLY A 470 -36.98 -1.48 -5.87
C GLY A 470 -35.81 -0.95 -6.68
N ILE A 471 -36.00 -0.99 -8.00
CA ILE A 471 -35.01 -0.54 -8.96
C ILE A 471 -35.47 0.76 -9.63
N TYR A 472 -34.53 1.65 -9.90
CA TYR A 472 -34.76 2.82 -10.74
C TYR A 472 -34.00 2.68 -12.06
N LEU A 473 -34.74 2.56 -13.16
CA LEU A 473 -34.18 2.41 -14.50
C LEU A 473 -33.84 3.78 -15.08
N THR A 474 -32.58 4.17 -14.93
CA THR A 474 -32.04 5.49 -15.33
C THR A 474 -32.25 5.80 -16.82
N ALA A 475 -32.18 4.80 -17.70
CA ALA A 475 -32.43 5.03 -19.13
C ALA A 475 -33.91 5.30 -19.46
N LEU A 476 -34.85 4.79 -18.64
CA LEU A 476 -36.30 4.93 -18.83
C LEU A 476 -36.92 6.00 -17.94
N GLN A 477 -36.17 6.51 -16.95
CA GLN A 477 -36.67 7.43 -15.93
C GLN A 477 -37.88 6.85 -15.17
N LEU A 478 -37.75 5.58 -14.77
CA LEU A 478 -38.85 4.80 -14.24
C LEU A 478 -38.45 4.07 -12.95
N TRP A 479 -39.21 4.32 -11.89
CA TRP A 479 -39.18 3.54 -10.65
C TRP A 479 -40.05 2.29 -10.77
N ARG A 480 -39.51 1.14 -10.39
CA ARG A 480 -40.25 -0.11 -10.20
C ARG A 480 -40.02 -0.62 -8.79
N GLU A 481 -41.08 -0.56 -8.00
CA GLU A 481 -41.11 -1.14 -6.67
C GLU A 481 -41.17 -2.67 -6.76
N ILE A 482 -40.23 -3.34 -6.10
CA ILE A 482 -40.19 -4.80 -6.03
C ILE A 482 -40.73 -5.20 -4.67
N LYS A 483 -41.92 -5.79 -4.67
CA LYS A 483 -42.57 -6.31 -3.45
C LYS A 483 -41.86 -7.58 -2.99
N SER A 484 -41.61 -7.69 -1.69
CA SER A 484 -41.14 -8.93 -1.08
C SER A 484 -42.22 -10.01 -1.19
N LEU A 485 -41.79 -11.25 -1.43
CA LEU A 485 -42.67 -12.42 -1.39
C LEU A 485 -43.20 -12.69 0.03
#